data_AF-A0A2E4PPK5-F1
#
_entry.id   AF-A0A2E4PPK5-F1
#
_cell.length_a   1.000
_cell.length_b   1.000
_cell.length_c   1.000
_cell.angle_alpha   90.00
_cell.angle_beta   90.00
_cell.angle_gamma   90.00
#
_symmetry.space_group_name_H-M   'P 1'
#
loop_
_entity.id
_entity.type
_entity.pdbx_description
1 polymer ?
#
loop_
_entity_poly.entity_id
_entity_poly.type
_entity_poly.pdbx_seq_one_letter_code
_entity_poly.pdbx_strand_id
1 'polypeptide(L)'
;MWSGMMQGKSFVDGKTMNPYKHLNQNRIHPTEKPFEIYKYLLSRFVPEGANVLDTHLGSGSQRIVCYEMNINFTGLEISEMYFNEEEKRFNNHISQCKLNINFT
;
A
#
# COMPACT_ATOMS: atom_id res chain seq x y z
N MET A 1 7.48 -8.78 8.63
CA MET A 1 6.58 -7.63 8.87
C MET A 1 5.12 -8.01 8.60
N TRP A 2 4.76 -9.29 8.73
CA TRP A 2 3.40 -9.78 8.61
C TRP A 2 3.35 -11.18 9.22
N SER A 3 2.52 -11.36 10.25
CA SER A 3 2.14 -12.67 10.79
C SER A 3 0.62 -12.79 10.70
N GLY A 4 0.08 -12.62 9.49
CA GLY A 4 -1.37 -12.57 9.27
C GLY A 4 -1.99 -11.25 9.74
N MET A 5 -2.99 -11.29 10.63
CA MET A 5 -3.74 -10.08 11.04
C MET A 5 -2.95 -9.05 11.86
N MET A 6 -1.67 -9.30 12.16
CA MET A 6 -0.80 -8.43 12.96
C MET A 6 0.16 -7.60 12.10
N GLN A 7 0.19 -6.29 12.34
CA GLN A 7 1.23 -5.38 11.86
C GLN A 7 2.44 -5.45 12.79
N GLY A 8 3.61 -5.75 12.21
CA GLY A 8 4.87 -5.85 12.94
C GLY A 8 5.36 -4.50 13.46
N LYS A 9 6.25 -4.52 14.45
CA LYS A 9 6.84 -3.34 15.08
C LYS A 9 7.65 -2.50 14.10
N SER A 10 8.38 -3.15 13.20
CA SER A 10 9.13 -2.48 12.13
C SER A 10 9.40 -3.42 10.96
N PHE A 11 10.07 -2.91 9.91
CA PHE A 11 10.54 -3.73 8.79
C PHE A 11 11.51 -4.81 9.23
N VAL A 12 12.46 -4.41 10.08
CA VAL A 12 13.51 -5.30 10.60
C VAL A 12 12.92 -6.25 11.64
N ASP A 13 12.03 -5.77 12.52
CA ASP A 13 11.35 -6.55 13.54
C ASP A 13 9.88 -6.78 13.18
N GLY A 14 9.71 -7.68 12.23
CA GLY A 14 8.41 -8.05 11.72
C GLY A 14 7.68 -9.13 12.52
N LYS A 15 8.32 -9.70 13.55
CA LYS A 15 7.79 -10.78 14.39
C LYS A 15 7.16 -10.25 15.67
N THR A 16 7.70 -9.14 16.20
CA THR A 16 7.08 -8.41 17.31
C THR A 16 5.91 -7.59 16.79
N MET A 17 4.77 -7.63 17.47
CA MET A 17 3.61 -6.80 17.17
C MET A 17 3.88 -5.33 17.51
N ASN A 18 3.39 -4.39 16.69
CA ASN A 18 3.43 -2.97 17.05
C ASN A 18 2.60 -2.73 18.34
N PRO A 19 3.19 -2.23 19.44
CA PRO A 19 2.46 -1.96 20.68
C PRO A 19 1.44 -0.82 20.53
N TYR A 20 1.65 0.09 19.57
CA TYR A 20 0.78 1.24 19.32
C TYR A 20 -0.30 0.89 18.29
N LYS A 21 -1.35 0.20 18.74
CA LYS A 21 -2.44 -0.29 17.86
C LYS A 21 -3.15 0.79 17.05
N HIS A 22 -3.24 2.01 17.57
CA HIS A 22 -3.86 3.14 16.88
C HIS A 22 -3.03 3.64 15.68
N LEU A 23 -1.74 3.28 15.59
CA LEU A 23 -0.89 3.57 14.44
C LEU A 23 -1.01 2.52 13.33
N ASN A 24 -1.78 1.45 13.56
CA ASN A 24 -1.99 0.43 12.55
C ASN A 24 -2.80 1.00 11.39
N GLN A 25 -2.47 0.56 10.17
CA GLN A 25 -3.26 0.90 8.99
C GLN A 25 -4.73 0.49 9.17
N ASN A 26 -5.64 1.40 8.86
CA ASN A 26 -7.06 1.08 8.75
C ASN A 26 -7.24 0.14 7.55
N ARG A 27 -7.87 -1.01 7.80
CA ARG A 27 -8.06 -2.04 6.79
C ARG A 27 -9.43 -1.92 6.15
N ILE A 28 -9.46 -2.00 4.84
CA ILE A 28 -10.71 -2.13 4.05
C ILE A 28 -10.87 -3.55 3.48
N HIS A 29 -9.80 -4.35 3.50
CA HIS A 29 -9.80 -5.77 3.12
C HIS A 29 -9.28 -6.65 4.27
N PRO A 30 -9.87 -7.84 4.53
CA PRO A 30 -9.49 -8.70 5.66
C PRO A 30 -8.02 -9.15 5.63
N THR A 31 -7.50 -9.44 4.44
CA THR A 31 -6.11 -9.88 4.20
C THR A 31 -5.26 -8.80 3.53
N GLU A 32 -5.55 -7.53 3.81
CA GLU A 32 -4.79 -6.38 3.30
C GLU A 32 -3.30 -6.48 3.68
N LYS A 33 -2.43 -6.47 2.66
CA LYS A 33 -0.98 -6.41 2.84
C LYS A 33 -0.57 -5.00 3.30
N PRO A 34 0.37 -4.88 4.26
CA PRO A 34 0.92 -3.59 4.67
C PRO A 34 1.60 -2.82 3.53
N PHE A 35 1.42 -1.50 3.49
CA PHE A 35 2.08 -0.60 2.53
C PHE A 35 3.60 -0.78 2.47
N GLU A 36 4.22 -0.89 3.64
CA GLU A 36 5.68 -0.94 3.77
C GLU A 36 6.29 -2.20 3.12
N ILE A 37 5.53 -3.29 2.99
CA ILE A 37 5.97 -4.46 2.24
C ILE A 37 6.02 -4.15 0.74
N TYR A 38 5.02 -3.44 0.19
CA TYR A 38 5.04 -3.05 -1.21
C TYR A 38 6.15 -2.06 -1.52
N LYS A 39 6.38 -1.05 -0.67
CA LYS A 39 7.50 -0.12 -0.83
C LYS A 39 8.85 -0.85 -0.90
N TYR A 40 9.06 -1.81 -0.01
CA TYR A 40 10.27 -2.62 -0.03
C TYR A 40 10.41 -3.48 -1.29
N LEU A 41 9.37 -4.22 -1.67
CA LEU A 41 9.43 -5.10 -2.83
C LEU A 41 9.64 -4.30 -4.12
N LEU A 42 8.89 -3.22 -4.31
CA LEU A 42 8.96 -2.40 -5.51
C LEU A 42 10.31 -1.68 -5.61
N SER A 43 10.81 -1.08 -4.53
CA SER A 43 12.12 -0.41 -4.54
C SER A 43 13.30 -1.35 -4.80
N ARG A 44 13.15 -2.65 -4.50
CA ARG A 44 14.23 -3.62 -4.64
C ARG A 44 14.22 -4.36 -5.97
N PHE A 45 13.04 -4.63 -6.51
CA PHE A 45 12.88 -5.59 -7.61
C PHE A 45 12.26 -4.99 -8.88
N VAL A 46 11.72 -3.77 -8.83
CA VAL A 46 11.13 -3.12 -10.01
C VAL A 46 12.11 -2.09 -10.57
N PRO A 47 12.65 -2.29 -11.78
CA PRO A 47 13.52 -1.32 -12.41
C PRO A 47 12.70 -0.12 -12.91
N GLU A 48 13.39 1.01 -13.13
CA GLU A 48 12.78 2.21 -13.69
C GLU A 48 12.13 1.92 -15.06
N GLY A 49 10.94 2.48 -15.29
CA GLY A 49 10.18 2.28 -16.52
C GLY A 49 9.47 0.93 -16.66
N ALA A 50 9.58 0.03 -15.68
CA ALA A 50 8.85 -1.23 -15.68
C ALA A 50 7.35 -1.07 -15.41
N ASN A 51 6.59 -2.07 -15.84
CA ASN A 51 5.15 -2.18 -15.59
C ASN A 51 4.89 -3.25 -14.52
N VAL A 52 4.03 -2.94 -13.56
CA VAL A 52 3.61 -3.84 -12.48
C VAL A 52 2.15 -4.25 -12.68
N LEU A 53 1.88 -5.55 -12.54
CA LEU A 53 0.55 -6.14 -12.61
C LEU A 53 0.16 -6.73 -11.24
N ASP A 54 -1.01 -6.39 -10.74
CA ASP A 54 -1.66 -7.08 -9.62
C ASP A 54 -3.00 -7.66 -10.08
N THR A 55 -3.16 -8.97 -10.02
CA THR A 55 -4.39 -9.67 -10.46
C THR A 55 -5.43 -9.82 -9.35
N HIS A 56 -5.04 -9.51 -8.10
CA HIS A 56 -5.87 -9.68 -6.90
C HIS A 56 -5.67 -8.47 -6.00
N LEU A 57 -6.03 -7.29 -6.52
CA LEU A 57 -5.67 -5.99 -5.97
C LEU A 57 -6.16 -5.79 -4.52
N GLY A 58 -7.33 -6.32 -4.19
CA GLY A 58 -7.94 -6.22 -2.87
C GLY A 58 -8.10 -4.76 -2.43
N SER A 59 -7.32 -4.34 -1.45
CA SER A 59 -7.42 -3.00 -0.84
C SER A 59 -6.73 -1.87 -1.62
N GLY A 60 -6.09 -2.14 -2.76
CA GLY A 60 -5.41 -1.11 -3.56
C GLY A 60 -4.08 -0.62 -2.99
N SER A 61 -3.52 -1.26 -1.96
CA SER A 61 -2.29 -0.79 -1.31
C SER A 61 -1.09 -0.75 -2.27
N GLN A 62 -1.00 -1.73 -3.18
CA GLN A 62 0.06 -1.78 -4.19
C GLN A 62 -0.05 -0.62 -5.21
N ARG A 63 -1.27 -0.31 -5.64
CA ARG A 63 -1.57 0.78 -6.59
C ARG A 63 -1.09 2.12 -6.06
N ILE A 64 -1.40 2.42 -4.79
CA ILE A 64 -0.97 3.66 -4.12
C ILE A 64 0.55 3.76 -4.11
N VAL A 65 1.25 2.69 -3.71
CA VAL A 65 2.73 2.71 -3.68
C VAL A 65 3.33 2.87 -5.07
N CYS A 66 2.77 2.18 -6.08
CA CYS A 66 3.23 2.36 -7.47
C CYS A 66 3.03 3.80 -7.93
N TYR A 67 1.90 4.43 -7.61
CA TYR A 67 1.65 5.84 -7.90
C TYR A 67 2.66 6.78 -7.20
N GLU A 68 2.91 6.58 -5.90
CA GLU A 68 3.89 7.38 -5.14
C GLU A 68 5.31 7.26 -5.71
N MET A 69 5.66 6.08 -6.22
CA MET A 69 6.99 5.76 -6.78
C MET A 69 7.09 6.01 -8.29
N ASN A 70 6.05 6.56 -8.93
CA ASN A 70 5.99 6.78 -10.37
C ASN A 70 6.25 5.50 -11.20
N ILE A 71 5.69 4.38 -10.77
CA ILE A 71 5.76 3.07 -11.43
C ILE A 71 4.44 2.83 -12.19
N ASN A 72 4.54 2.42 -13.46
CA ASN A 72 3.38 2.04 -14.26
C ASN A 72 2.68 0.81 -13.64
N PHE A 73 1.36 0.88 -13.49
CA PHE A 73 0.61 -0.11 -12.75
C PHE A 73 -0.68 -0.51 -13.45
N THR A 74 -1.03 -1.80 -13.38
CA THR A 74 -2.34 -2.34 -13.76
C THR A 74 -2.83 -3.26 -12.65
N GLY A 75 -4.05 -3.01 -12.18
CA GLY A 75 -4.68 -3.80 -11.11
C GLY A 75 -6.00 -4.39 -11.58
N LEU A 76 -6.31 -5.60 -11.13
CA LEU A 76 -7.60 -6.24 -11.30
C LEU A 76 -8.17 -6.62 -9.94
N GLU A 77 -9.47 -6.37 -9.75
CA GLU A 77 -10.24 -6.80 -8.59
C GLU A 77 -11.58 -7.34 -9.10
N ILE A 78 -11.94 -8.55 -8.65
CA ILE A 78 -13.16 -9.23 -9.11
C ILE A 78 -14.38 -8.83 -8.27
N SER A 79 -14.16 -8.47 -7.00
CA SER A 79 -15.23 -8.05 -6.10
C SER A 79 -15.56 -6.59 -6.36
N GLU A 80 -16.77 -6.32 -6.85
CA GLU A 80 -17.27 -4.96 -7.04
C GLU A 80 -17.18 -4.12 -5.76
N MET A 81 -17.46 -4.73 -4.60
CA MET A 81 -17.34 -4.05 -3.31
C MET A 81 -15.89 -3.60 -3.03
N TYR A 82 -14.91 -4.49 -3.18
CA TYR A 82 -13.52 -4.13 -2.93
C TYR A 82 -12.96 -3.20 -4.01
N PHE A 83 -13.39 -3.36 -5.26
CA PHE A 83 -13.07 -2.43 -6.34
C PHE A 83 -13.52 -1.01 -6.00
N ASN A 84 -14.77 -0.84 -5.55
CA ASN A 84 -15.30 0.48 -5.19
C ASN A 84 -14.58 1.07 -3.96
N GLU A 85 -14.29 0.26 -2.95
CA GLU A 85 -13.58 0.72 -1.75
C GLU A 85 -12.11 1.09 -2.04
N GLU A 86 -11.41 0.32 -2.87
CA GLU A 86 -10.04 0.66 -3.28
C GLU A 86 -9.97 1.88 -4.18
N GLU A 87 -10.92 2.05 -5.12
CA GLU A 87 -11.04 3.25 -5.95
C GLU A 87 -11.27 4.48 -5.08
N LYS A 88 -12.21 4.42 -4.13
CA LYS A 88 -12.46 5.52 -3.18
C LYS A 88 -11.20 5.84 -2.37
N ARG A 89 -10.49 4.81 -1.89
CA ARG A 89 -9.23 4.99 -1.16
C ARG A 89 -8.15 5.65 -2.02
N PHE A 90 -7.99 5.21 -3.26
CA PHE A 90 -7.01 5.76 -4.21
C PHE A 90 -7.34 7.22 -4.55
N ASN A 91 -8.61 7.51 -4.87
CA ASN A 91 -9.06 8.87 -5.18
C ASN A 91 -8.85 9.83 -4.00
N ASN A 92 -9.14 9.39 -2.77
CA ASN A 92 -8.86 10.15 -1.56
C ASN A 92 -7.35 10.37 -1.31
N HIS A 93 -6.49 9.45 -1.78
CA HIS A 93 -5.05 9.58 -1.66
C HIS A 93 -4.52 10.63 -2.64
N ILE A 94 -4.93 10.57 -3.91
CA ILE A 94 -4.45 11.51 -4.95
C ILE A 94 -5.07 12.91 -4.83
N SER A 95 -6.23 13.04 -4.18
CA SER A 95 -6.86 14.35 -3.94
C SER A 95 -6.18 15.17 -2.83
N GLN A 96 -5.30 14.55 -2.03
CA GLN A 96 -4.58 15.27 -0.98
C GLN A 96 -3.50 16.15 -1.61
N CYS A 97 -3.62 17.47 -1.41
CA CYS A 97 -2.58 18.41 -1.81
C CYS A 97 -1.27 18.06 -1.09
N LYS A 98 -0.21 17.77 -1.85
CA LYS A 98 1.14 17.68 -1.29
C LYS A 98 1.56 19.08 -0.85
N LEU A 99 1.62 19.31 0.46
CA LEU A 99 2.22 20.51 1.03
C LEU A 99 3.73 20.44 0.78
N ASN A 100 4.20 21.12 -0.26
CA ASN A 100 5.62 21.33 -0.50
C ASN A 100 6.14 22.38 0.48
N ILE A 101 6.48 21.95 1.69
CA ILE A 101 7.18 22.80 2.65
C ILE A 101 8.67 22.73 2.29
N ASN A 102 9.11 23.66 1.45
CA ASN A 102 10.53 23.88 1.19
C ASN A 102 11.13 24.56 2.43
N PHE A 103 11.87 23.82 3.25
CA PHE A 103 12.76 24.43 4.23
C PHE A 103 14.04 24.84 3.48
N THR A 104 14.13 26.14 3.17
CA THR A 104 15.36 26.81 2.74
C THR A 104 16.38 26.88 3.86
#